data_AF-D3Y3S4-F1
#
_entry.id   AF-D3Y3S4-F1
#
_cell.length_a   1.000
_cell.length_b   1.000
_cell.length_c   1.000
_cell.angle_alpha   90.00
_cell.angle_beta   90.00
_cell.angle_gamma   90.00
#
_symmetry.space_group_name_H-M   'P 1'
#
loop_
_entity.id
_entity.type
_entity.pdbx_description
1 polymer ?
#
loop_
_entity_poly.entity_id
_entity_poly.type
_entity_poly.pdbx_seq_one_letter_code
_entity_poly.pdbx_strand_id
1 'polypeptide(L)'
;YYNVDYINDKYDGAANTGTDNKVKADLEVVKDIATESTIYGLENYEKYPTTLEDHFGGSQRGTSLSAAAGSAVALATGNGNAGLSGWYLCMYVHKESLGRLGFFGFDLQDQCGATNVLSYQSDEGLALELRGPNYPNYAMK
;
A
#
# COMPACT_ATOMS: atom_id res chain seq x y z
N TYR A 1 10.52 4.82 6.52
CA TYR A 1 11.86 4.22 6.68
C TYR A 1 11.84 2.95 7.49
N TYR A 2 11.07 2.85 8.58
CA TYR A 2 10.84 1.60 9.31
C TYR A 2 10.69 0.35 8.41
N ASN A 3 9.85 0.43 7.38
CA ASN A 3 9.65 -0.68 6.43
C ASN A 3 10.93 -1.16 5.73
N VAL A 4 11.87 -0.26 5.42
CA VAL A 4 13.14 -0.61 4.76
C VAL A 4 13.99 -1.47 5.70
N ASP A 5 14.08 -1.08 6.97
CA ASP A 5 14.80 -1.84 7.99
C ASP A 5 14.14 -3.20 8.20
N TYR A 6 12.81 -3.22 8.35
CA TYR A 6 12.04 -4.46 8.45
C TYR A 6 12.29 -5.42 7.28
N ILE A 7 12.23 -4.92 6.04
CA ILE A 7 12.48 -5.73 4.85
C ILE A 7 13.93 -6.22 4.83
N ASN A 8 14.89 -5.36 5.14
CA ASN A 8 16.30 -5.73 5.12
C ASN A 8 16.63 -6.80 6.15
N ASP A 9 16.04 -6.74 7.34
CA ASP A 9 16.23 -7.72 8.40
C ASP A 9 15.56 -9.06 8.09
N LYS A 10 14.35 -9.03 7.51
CA LYS A 10 13.54 -10.25 7.28
C LYS A 10 13.80 -10.94 5.95
N TYR A 11 14.19 -10.19 4.93
CA TYR A 11 14.32 -10.63 3.55
C TYR A 11 15.74 -10.40 3.00
N ASP A 12 16.76 -10.65 3.80
CA ASP A 12 18.17 -10.67 3.40
C ASP A 12 18.62 -9.43 2.60
N GLY A 13 18.22 -8.24 3.05
CA GLY A 13 18.58 -6.99 2.40
C GLY A 13 17.80 -6.68 1.12
N ALA A 14 16.58 -7.21 0.95
CA ALA A 14 15.80 -7.03 -0.29
C ALA A 14 15.44 -5.58 -0.64
N ALA A 15 15.35 -4.69 0.35
CA ALA A 15 15.11 -3.27 0.11
C ALA A 15 16.37 -2.51 -0.33
N ASN A 16 17.56 -3.12 -0.29
CA ASN A 16 18.77 -2.54 -0.84
C ASN A 16 18.73 -2.51 -2.37
N THR A 17 19.45 -1.55 -2.96
CA THR A 17 19.59 -1.43 -4.42
C THR A 17 20.17 -2.71 -5.01
N GLY A 18 19.48 -3.27 -6.01
CA GLY A 18 19.89 -4.49 -6.70
C GLY A 18 18.73 -5.12 -7.44
N THR A 19 19.03 -5.94 -8.45
CA THR A 19 18.04 -6.72 -9.22
C THR A 19 17.93 -8.15 -8.71
N ASP A 20 19.02 -8.70 -8.17
CA ASP A 20 19.14 -10.12 -7.86
C ASP A 20 18.81 -10.44 -6.38
N ASN A 21 18.60 -9.40 -5.56
CA ASN A 21 18.26 -9.49 -4.15
C ASN A 21 16.76 -9.32 -3.88
N LYS A 22 15.91 -9.37 -4.91
CA LYS A 22 14.46 -9.12 -4.77
C LYS A 22 13.72 -10.39 -4.39
N VAL A 23 12.71 -10.24 -3.55
CA VAL A 23 11.81 -11.32 -3.16
C VAL A 23 10.79 -11.55 -4.27
N LYS A 24 10.40 -12.80 -4.50
CA LYS A 24 9.34 -13.12 -5.45
C LYS A 24 8.04 -12.41 -5.03
N ALA A 25 7.39 -11.75 -5.99
CA ALA A 25 6.07 -11.16 -5.78
C ALA A 25 5.01 -12.27 -5.61
N ASP A 26 4.55 -12.47 -4.39
CA ASP A 26 3.40 -13.32 -4.06
C ASP A 26 2.54 -12.71 -2.94
N LEU A 27 1.37 -13.29 -2.71
CA LEU A 27 0.40 -12.77 -1.73
C LEU A 27 0.91 -12.85 -0.29
N GLU A 28 1.79 -13.80 0.05
CA GLU A 28 2.27 -13.94 1.41
C GLU A 28 3.28 -12.83 1.73
N VAL A 29 4.19 -12.51 0.80
CA VAL A 29 5.09 -11.35 0.91
C VAL A 29 4.32 -10.04 0.97
N VAL A 30 3.29 -9.88 0.13
CA VAL A 30 2.42 -8.69 0.15
C VAL A 30 1.74 -8.54 1.50
N LYS A 31 1.11 -9.62 2.01
CA LYS A 31 0.40 -9.59 3.29
C LYS A 31 1.33 -9.28 4.44
N ASP A 32 2.51 -9.88 4.46
CA ASP A 32 3.49 -9.66 5.52
C ASP A 32 3.91 -8.20 5.60
N ILE A 33 4.52 -7.68 4.53
CA ILE A 33 5.11 -6.34 4.50
C ILE A 33 4.04 -5.25 4.65
N ALA A 34 2.91 -5.37 3.93
CA ALA A 34 1.88 -4.35 3.97
C ALA A 34 1.13 -4.33 5.30
N THR A 35 0.88 -5.49 5.93
CA THR A 35 0.23 -5.54 7.25
C THR A 35 1.15 -4.93 8.31
N GLU A 36 2.43 -5.31 8.34
CA GLU A 36 3.41 -4.73 9.27
C GLU A 36 3.52 -3.21 9.10
N SER A 37 3.70 -2.75 7.86
CA SER A 37 3.74 -1.31 7.55
C SER A 37 2.50 -0.58 8.03
N THR A 38 1.32 -1.19 7.88
CA THR A 38 0.04 -0.56 8.25
C THR A 38 -0.11 -0.48 9.76
N ILE A 39 0.17 -1.58 10.48
CA ILE A 39 0.11 -1.62 11.95
C ILE A 39 1.08 -0.60 12.54
N TYR A 40 2.35 -0.62 12.11
CA TYR A 40 3.35 0.34 12.58
C TYR A 40 2.89 1.79 12.37
N GLY A 41 2.39 2.11 11.18
CA GLY A 41 1.95 3.47 10.88
C GLY A 41 0.73 3.90 11.70
N LEU A 42 -0.26 3.02 11.89
CA LEU A 42 -1.42 3.28 12.73
C LEU A 42 -1.02 3.51 14.19
N GLU A 43 -0.16 2.65 14.73
CA GLU A 43 0.37 2.82 16.09
C GLU A 43 1.10 4.15 16.27
N ASN A 44 1.78 4.68 15.25
CA ASN A 44 2.41 5.99 15.35
C ASN A 44 1.39 7.13 15.44
N TYR A 45 0.28 7.05 14.71
CA TYR A 45 -0.82 8.01 14.88
C TYR A 45 -1.45 7.93 16.28
N GLU A 46 -1.49 6.75 16.90
CA GLU A 46 -2.02 6.57 18.25
C GLU A 46 -1.02 7.02 19.33
N LYS A 47 0.27 6.67 19.18
CA LYS A 47 1.35 7.01 20.12
C LYS A 47 1.66 8.50 20.12
N TYR A 48 1.50 9.18 18.97
CA TYR A 48 1.81 10.59 18.82
C TYR A 48 0.57 11.37 18.38
N PRO A 49 -0.27 11.84 19.33
CA PRO A 49 -1.51 12.55 19.03
C PRO A 49 -1.31 13.79 18.14
N THR A 50 -0.15 14.45 18.22
CA THR A 50 0.20 15.58 17.34
C THR A 50 0.31 15.17 15.87
N THR A 51 0.72 13.93 15.59
CA THR A 51 0.75 13.39 14.21
C THR A 51 -0.67 13.13 13.70
N LEU A 52 -1.56 12.65 14.58
CA LEU A 52 -2.98 12.46 14.26
C LEU A 52 -3.69 13.80 14.04
N GLU A 53 -3.32 14.83 14.81
CA GLU A 53 -3.85 16.19 14.67
C GLU A 53 -3.34 16.87 13.39
N ASP A 54 -2.07 16.69 13.03
CA ASP A 54 -1.51 17.19 11.77
C ASP A 54 -2.21 16.55 10.56
N HIS A 55 -2.33 15.22 10.56
CA HIS A 55 -3.12 14.48 9.58
C HIS A 55 -4.56 14.26 10.08
N PHE A 56 -5.24 15.36 10.43
CA PHE A 56 -6.61 15.32 10.97
C PHE A 56 -7.60 14.61 10.04
N GLY A 57 -7.41 14.71 8.73
CA GLY A 57 -8.23 14.08 7.71
C GLY A 57 -7.91 12.60 7.54
N GLY A 58 -8.95 11.76 7.57
CA GLY A 58 -8.80 10.32 7.35
C GLY A 58 -8.12 9.96 6.03
N SER A 59 -8.42 10.69 4.95
CA SER A 59 -7.78 10.51 3.65
C SER A 59 -6.28 10.83 3.66
N GLN A 60 -5.83 11.82 4.45
CA GLN A 60 -4.40 12.11 4.57
C GLN A 60 -3.65 10.93 5.20
N ARG A 61 -4.26 10.32 6.23
CA ARG A 61 -3.72 9.11 6.86
C ARG A 61 -3.79 7.91 5.93
N GLY A 62 -4.92 7.71 5.26
CA GLY A 62 -5.11 6.65 4.27
C GLY A 62 -4.03 6.69 3.19
N THR A 63 -3.81 7.87 2.58
CA THR A 63 -2.75 8.07 1.60
C THR A 63 -1.35 7.84 2.18
N SER A 64 -1.05 8.36 3.36
CA SER A 64 0.29 8.22 3.96
C SER A 64 0.64 6.76 4.27
N LEU A 65 -0.29 6.02 4.86
CA LEU A 65 -0.11 4.63 5.25
C LEU A 65 -0.02 3.71 4.02
N SER A 66 -0.93 3.86 3.07
CA SER A 66 -0.96 3.04 1.85
C SER A 66 0.23 3.32 0.93
N ALA A 67 0.68 4.57 0.82
CA ALA A 67 1.90 4.92 0.11
C ALA A 67 3.12 4.24 0.74
N ALA A 68 3.22 4.22 2.07
CA ALA A 68 4.32 3.55 2.77
C ALA A 68 4.28 2.03 2.57
N ALA A 69 3.10 1.40 2.69
CA ALA A 69 2.92 -0.03 2.51
C ALA A 69 3.18 -0.47 1.07
N GLY A 70 2.58 0.21 0.09
CA GLY A 70 2.76 -0.09 -1.33
C GLY A 70 4.21 0.11 -1.79
N SER A 71 4.86 1.19 -1.35
CA SER A 71 6.27 1.43 -1.64
C SER A 71 7.17 0.35 -1.04
N ALA A 72 6.89 -0.10 0.19
CA ALA A 72 7.65 -1.16 0.84
C ALA A 72 7.57 -2.49 0.08
N VAL A 73 6.36 -2.89 -0.32
CA VAL A 73 6.17 -4.11 -1.12
C VAL A 73 6.85 -4.00 -2.49
N ALA A 74 6.73 -2.85 -3.16
CA ALA A 74 7.39 -2.61 -4.44
C ALA A 74 8.93 -2.66 -4.32
N LEU A 75 9.50 -2.09 -3.25
CA LEU A 75 10.94 -2.13 -2.97
C LEU A 75 11.44 -3.55 -2.74
N ALA A 76 10.73 -4.35 -1.94
CA ALA A 76 11.12 -5.72 -1.63
C ALA A 76 11.04 -6.64 -2.85
N THR A 77 10.07 -6.41 -3.74
CA THR A 77 9.74 -7.35 -4.83
C THR A 77 10.20 -6.92 -6.21
N GLY A 78 10.50 -5.63 -6.41
CA GLY A 78 10.78 -5.07 -7.72
C GLY A 78 9.58 -5.12 -8.66
N ASN A 79 8.34 -5.14 -8.13
CA ASN A 79 7.11 -5.28 -8.91
C ASN A 79 6.08 -4.22 -8.51
N GLY A 80 5.72 -3.32 -9.45
CA GLY A 80 4.75 -2.24 -9.21
C GLY A 80 3.35 -2.74 -8.85
N ASN A 81 2.87 -3.82 -9.48
CA ASN A 81 1.55 -4.39 -9.17
C ASN A 81 1.53 -5.07 -7.80
N ALA A 82 2.62 -5.70 -7.35
CA ALA A 82 2.73 -6.16 -5.97
C ALA A 82 2.63 -4.98 -4.99
N GLY A 83 3.28 -3.85 -5.32
CA GLY A 83 3.12 -2.58 -4.63
C GLY A 83 1.66 -2.12 -4.54
N LEU A 84 0.91 -2.18 -5.65
CA LEU A 84 -0.54 -1.89 -5.65
C LEU A 84 -1.32 -2.82 -4.74
N SER A 85 -1.02 -4.12 -4.73
CA SER A 85 -1.66 -5.05 -3.79
C SER A 85 -1.39 -4.65 -2.33
N GLY A 86 -0.17 -4.19 -2.02
CA GLY A 86 0.19 -3.66 -0.71
C GLY A 86 -0.56 -2.38 -0.34
N TRP A 87 -0.71 -1.46 -1.29
CA TRP A 87 -1.51 -0.25 -1.12
C TRP A 87 -2.96 -0.59 -0.73
N TYR A 88 -3.62 -1.46 -1.49
CA TYR A 88 -5.03 -1.79 -1.25
C TYR A 88 -5.23 -2.61 0.03
N LEU A 89 -4.30 -3.51 0.34
CA LEU A 89 -4.36 -4.24 1.61
C LEU A 89 -4.24 -3.29 2.82
N CYS A 90 -3.38 -2.26 2.73
CA CYS A 90 -3.29 -1.24 3.76
C CYS A 90 -4.63 -0.53 4.00
N MET A 91 -5.34 -0.18 2.94
CA MET A 91 -6.65 0.49 3.05
C MET A 91 -7.67 -0.39 3.76
N TYR A 92 -7.67 -1.70 3.50
CA TYR A 92 -8.57 -2.65 4.16
C TYR A 92 -8.25 -2.80 5.64
N VAL A 93 -6.97 -2.99 5.98
CA VAL A 93 -6.54 -3.08 7.38
C VAL A 93 -6.86 -1.79 8.13
N HIS A 94 -6.54 -0.62 7.57
CA HIS A 94 -6.83 0.68 8.18
C HIS A 94 -8.34 0.88 8.44
N LYS A 95 -9.18 0.56 7.46
CA LYS A 95 -10.65 0.67 7.60
C LYS A 95 -11.15 -0.13 8.81
N GLU A 96 -10.71 -1.37 8.94
CA GLU A 96 -11.13 -2.26 10.03
C GLU A 96 -10.49 -1.88 11.37
N SER A 97 -9.25 -1.37 11.38
CA SER A 97 -8.58 -0.95 12.61
C SER A 97 -9.24 0.25 13.28
N LEU A 98 -9.68 1.25 12.50
CA LEU A 98 -10.20 2.52 13.05
C LEU A 98 -11.70 2.72 12.85
N GLY A 99 -12.39 1.79 12.18
CA GLY A 99 -13.81 1.93 11.82
C GLY A 99 -14.10 3.13 10.90
N ARG A 100 -13.06 3.65 10.23
CA ARG A 100 -13.11 4.79 9.31
C ARG A 100 -11.91 4.71 8.36
N LEU A 101 -12.02 5.38 7.20
CA LEU A 101 -10.92 5.49 6.24
C LEU A 101 -10.75 6.94 5.77
N GLY A 102 -11.33 7.31 4.63
CA GLY A 102 -11.26 8.64 4.05
C GLY A 102 -12.60 9.36 3.96
N PHE A 103 -12.67 10.40 3.12
CA PHE A 103 -13.93 11.07 2.79
C PHE A 103 -14.88 10.16 1.99
N PHE A 104 -16.09 10.65 1.73
CA PHE A 104 -17.11 9.92 0.95
C PHE A 104 -16.63 9.62 -0.49
N GLY A 105 -16.49 8.33 -0.82
CA GLY A 105 -16.00 7.89 -2.14
C GLY A 105 -14.48 7.90 -2.28
N PHE A 106 -13.74 8.14 -1.18
CA PHE A 106 -12.28 7.99 -1.15
C PHE A 106 -11.84 6.59 -1.57
N ASP A 107 -12.55 5.56 -1.09
CA ASP A 107 -12.20 4.16 -1.32
C ASP A 107 -12.86 3.53 -2.54
N LEU A 108 -13.36 4.33 -3.51
CA LEU A 108 -13.92 3.78 -4.75
C LEU A 108 -12.88 2.90 -5.46
N GLN A 109 -11.68 3.45 -5.68
CA GLN A 109 -10.61 2.67 -6.28
C GLN A 109 -10.11 1.58 -5.35
N ASP A 110 -10.13 1.79 -4.03
CA ASP A 110 -9.57 0.83 -3.09
C ASP A 110 -10.45 -0.40 -2.94
N GLN A 111 -11.78 -0.26 -3.01
CA GLN A 111 -12.71 -1.40 -3.01
C GLN A 111 -12.65 -2.20 -4.33
N CYS A 112 -12.43 -1.54 -5.47
CA CYS A 112 -12.15 -2.22 -6.74
C CYS A 112 -10.70 -2.72 -6.85
N GLY A 113 -9.81 -2.22 -5.99
CA GLY A 113 -8.38 -2.25 -6.17
C GLY A 113 -7.83 -3.66 -6.23
N ALA A 114 -7.98 -4.43 -5.15
CA ALA A 114 -7.35 -5.74 -5.02
C ALA A 114 -7.73 -6.72 -6.15
N THR A 115 -8.98 -6.71 -6.61
CA THR A 115 -9.41 -7.57 -7.73
C THR A 115 -8.86 -7.11 -9.09
N ASN A 116 -8.62 -5.81 -9.26
CA ASN A 116 -8.14 -5.23 -10.52
C ASN A 116 -6.61 -5.14 -10.63
N VAL A 117 -5.86 -5.44 -9.56
CA VAL A 117 -4.37 -5.40 -9.61
C VAL A 117 -3.81 -6.43 -10.60
N LEU A 118 -4.31 -7.66 -10.55
CA LEU A 118 -3.84 -8.78 -11.39
C LEU A 118 -4.89 -9.22 -12.41
N SER A 119 -5.93 -8.41 -12.61
CA SER A 119 -6.87 -8.63 -13.70
C SER A 119 -6.14 -8.50 -15.05
N TYR A 120 -6.65 -9.21 -16.04
CA TYR A 120 -6.25 -9.10 -17.45
C TYR A 120 -7.46 -8.76 -18.33
N GLN A 121 -8.58 -8.32 -17.73
CA GLN A 121 -9.77 -7.89 -18.46
C GLN A 121 -9.54 -6.52 -19.13
N SER A 122 -10.38 -6.19 -20.10
CA SER A 122 -10.22 -5.08 -21.06
C SER A 122 -9.80 -3.75 -20.45
N ASP A 123 -10.53 -3.29 -19.44
CA ASP A 123 -10.44 -1.97 -18.83
C ASP A 123 -10.02 -2.04 -17.35
N GLU A 124 -9.57 -3.21 -16.91
CA GLU A 124 -9.07 -3.48 -15.56
C GLU A 124 -7.57 -3.78 -15.57
N GLY A 125 -7.10 -4.62 -16.49
CA GLY A 125 -5.75 -5.15 -16.45
C GLY A 125 -4.71 -4.21 -17.01
N LEU A 126 -3.85 -3.67 -16.15
CA LEU A 126 -2.72 -2.83 -16.57
C LEU A 126 -1.58 -2.84 -15.55
N ALA A 127 -0.33 -2.85 -16.02
CA ALA A 127 0.85 -2.65 -15.19
C ALA A 127 0.81 -1.25 -14.57
N LEU A 128 1.17 -1.11 -13.28
CA LEU A 128 1.11 0.16 -12.55
C LEU A 128 1.82 1.29 -13.32
N GLU A 129 2.97 1.00 -13.92
CA GLU A 129 3.80 1.94 -14.66
C GLU A 129 3.09 2.53 -15.89
N LEU A 130 2.05 1.84 -16.41
CA LEU A 130 1.23 2.27 -17.53
C LEU A 130 -0.15 2.79 -17.10
N ARG A 131 -0.53 2.62 -15.83
CA ARG A 131 -1.72 3.26 -15.27
C ARG A 131 -1.51 4.77 -15.18
N GLY A 132 -2.60 5.48 -14.95
CA GLY A 132 -2.55 6.91 -14.74
C GLY A 132 -3.93 7.46 -14.41
N PRO A 133 -4.08 8.80 -14.40
CA PRO A 133 -5.33 9.47 -14.04
C PRO A 133 -6.52 9.16 -14.95
N ASN A 134 -6.34 8.43 -16.06
CA ASN A 134 -7.43 7.99 -16.94
C ASN A 134 -7.73 6.49 -16.85
N TYR A 135 -7.03 5.75 -15.96
CA TYR A 135 -7.43 4.38 -15.64
C TYR A 135 -8.80 4.42 -14.93
N PRO A 136 -9.80 3.59 -15.30
CA PRO A 136 -11.20 3.82 -14.93
C PRO A 136 -11.44 4.04 -13.43
N ASN A 137 -10.82 3.24 -12.56
CA ASN A 137 -10.99 3.42 -11.12
C ASN A 137 -10.29 4.67 -10.57
N TYR A 138 -9.26 5.20 -11.25
CA TYR A 138 -8.43 6.32 -10.76
C TYR A 138 -8.89 7.68 -11.30
N ALA A 139 -9.92 7.69 -12.17
CA ALA A 139 -10.35 8.88 -12.88
C ALA A 139 -11.00 9.97 -12.02
N MET A 140 -11.36 9.64 -10.77
CA MET A 140 -12.02 10.56 -9.87
C MET A 140 -11.23 10.76 -8.58
N LYS A 141 -10.95 9.66 -7.86
CA LYS A 141 -10.33 9.65 -6.53
C LYS A 141 -9.64 8.34 -6.24
#